data_AF-A0A6B3GUJ8-F1
#
_entry.id   AF-A0A6B3GUJ8-F1
#
_cell.length_a   1.000
_cell.length_b   1.000
_cell.length_c   1.000
_cell.angle_alpha   90.00
_cell.angle_beta   90.00
_cell.angle_gamma   90.00
#
_symmetry.space_group_name_H-M   'P 1'
#
loop_
_entity.id
_entity.type
_entity.pdbx_description
1 polymer ?
#
loop_
_entity_poly.entity_id
_entity_poly.type
_entity_poly.pdbx_seq_one_letter_code
_entity_poly.pdbx_strand_id
1 'polypeptide(L)'
;MRSTLIRRGDERWTFSWRFSHLLMDGWSFTLAIQDFTDHYRVLCRGGQPTVPPGRPYRDYLSWWRHRDPEEAREFWRKELADYRPVEQVHLGGTEIPEGEPTHAHFEQVLGELAPRLNALARTEQLTLATL
;
A
#
# COMPACT_ATOMS: atom_id res chain seq x y z
N MET A 1 -12.65 11.77 -1.49
CA MET A 1 -12.19 11.12 -2.74
C MET A 1 -12.66 11.95 -3.91
N ARG A 2 -11.84 12.13 -4.95
CA ARG A 2 -12.20 12.86 -6.17
C ARG A 2 -11.61 12.14 -7.38
N SER A 3 -12.40 12.01 -8.43
CA SER A 3 -12.00 11.43 -9.72
C SER A 3 -12.24 12.46 -10.82
N THR A 4 -11.28 12.59 -11.74
CA THR A 4 -11.36 13.51 -12.88
C THR A 4 -10.90 12.78 -14.13
N LEU A 5 -11.72 12.82 -15.18
CA LEU A 5 -11.40 12.27 -16.48
C LEU A 5 -11.21 13.43 -17.46
N ILE A 6 -10.05 13.49 -18.10
CA ILE A 6 -9.65 14.59 -18.99
C ILE A 6 -9.44 14.01 -20.39
N ARG A 7 -10.19 14.50 -21.38
CA ARG A 7 -9.95 14.17 -22.79
C ARG A 7 -8.71 14.94 -23.27
N ARG A 8 -7.74 14.23 -23.85
CA ARG A 8 -6.47 14.77 -24.37
C ARG A 8 -6.35 14.72 -25.89
N GLY A 9 -7.35 14.14 -26.56
CA GLY A 9 -7.45 14.04 -28.01
C GLY A 9 -8.48 13.00 -28.41
N ASP A 10 -8.41 12.55 -29.66
CA ASP A 10 -9.16 11.39 -30.12
C ASP A 10 -8.53 10.14 -29.49
N GLU A 11 -9.34 9.40 -28.73
CA GLU A 11 -8.94 8.18 -28.02
C GLU A 11 -7.90 8.34 -26.90
N ARG A 12 -7.50 9.56 -26.55
CA ARG A 12 -6.56 9.82 -25.45
C ARG A 12 -7.25 10.43 -24.25
N TRP A 13 -7.06 9.79 -23.10
CA TRP A 13 -7.64 10.21 -21.83
C TRP A 13 -6.61 10.17 -20.71
N THR A 14 -6.74 11.10 -19.78
CA THR A 14 -6.03 11.05 -18.49
C THR A 14 -7.08 10.89 -17.40
N PHE A 15 -6.95 9.83 -16.60
CA PHE A 15 -7.77 9.61 -15.42
C PHE A 15 -6.95 9.94 -14.17
N SER A 16 -7.42 10.90 -13.40
CA SER A 16 -6.82 11.31 -12.13
C SER A 16 -7.73 10.90 -10.98
N TRP A 17 -7.23 10.06 -10.08
CA TRP A 17 -7.91 9.67 -8.86
C TRP A 17 -7.13 10.17 -7.65
N ARG A 18 -7.74 11.04 -6.84
CA ARG A 18 -7.20 11.51 -5.56
C ARG A 18 -8.04 11.04 -4.38
N PHE A 19 -7.34 10.67 -3.32
CA PHE A 19 -7.92 10.28 -2.04
C PHE A 19 -7.03 10.77 -0.89
N SER A 20 -7.58 10.77 0.33
CA SER A 20 -6.83 11.08 1.55
C SER A 20 -6.31 9.79 2.16
N HIS A 21 -5.06 9.77 2.62
CA HIS A 21 -4.49 8.62 3.33
C HIS A 21 -5.21 8.29 4.64
N LEU A 22 -6.00 9.23 5.19
CA LEU A 22 -6.89 8.95 6.31
C LEU A 22 -7.93 7.86 5.99
N LEU A 23 -8.31 7.71 4.71
CA LEU A 23 -9.35 6.79 4.27
C LEU A 23 -8.80 5.54 3.58
N MET A 24 -7.58 5.61 3.03
CA MET A 24 -7.07 4.56 2.16
C MET A 24 -5.54 4.52 2.18
N ASP A 25 -5.00 3.31 2.37
CA ASP A 25 -3.60 2.99 2.22
C ASP A 25 -3.29 2.46 0.81
N GLY A 26 -2.02 2.15 0.54
CA GLY A 26 -1.59 1.63 -0.76
C GLY A 26 -2.21 0.28 -1.11
N TRP A 27 -2.43 -0.60 -0.12
CA TRP A 27 -3.03 -1.91 -0.32
C TRP A 27 -4.51 -1.79 -0.74
N SER A 28 -5.25 -0.99 0.00
CA SER A 28 -6.67 -0.68 -0.25
C SER A 28 -6.86 -0.03 -1.62
N PHE A 29 -5.92 0.81 -2.07
CA PHE A 29 -5.95 1.38 -3.42
C PHE A 29 -5.79 0.33 -4.52
N THR A 30 -4.89 -0.66 -4.34
CA THR A 30 -4.73 -1.78 -5.30
C THR A 30 -6.02 -2.59 -5.44
N LEU A 31 -6.73 -2.85 -4.34
CA LEU A 31 -8.04 -3.51 -4.39
C LEU A 31 -9.09 -2.64 -5.10
N ALA A 32 -9.14 -1.34 -4.78
CA ALA A 32 -10.10 -0.42 -5.37
C ALA A 32 -9.91 -0.24 -6.89
N ILE A 33 -8.66 -0.20 -7.38
CA ILE A 33 -8.38 -0.11 -8.82
C ILE A 33 -8.69 -1.42 -9.56
N GLN A 34 -8.48 -2.56 -8.90
CA GLN A 34 -8.87 -3.87 -9.43
C GLN A 34 -10.39 -3.93 -9.61
N ASP A 35 -11.16 -3.64 -8.55
CA ASP A 35 -12.62 -3.60 -8.61
C ASP A 35 -13.10 -2.63 -9.71
N PHE A 36 -12.57 -1.40 -9.74
CA PHE A 36 -12.91 -0.41 -10.76
C PHE A 36 -12.71 -0.95 -12.19
N THR A 37 -11.57 -1.60 -12.44
CA THR A 37 -11.22 -2.11 -13.76
C THR A 37 -12.10 -3.29 -14.16
N ASP A 38 -12.42 -4.18 -13.22
CA ASP A 38 -13.29 -5.33 -13.48
C ASP A 38 -14.74 -4.90 -13.75
N HIS A 39 -15.25 -3.94 -12.98
CA HIS A 39 -16.58 -3.35 -13.21
C HIS A 39 -16.64 -2.64 -14.56
N TYR A 40 -15.61 -1.85 -14.88
CA TYR A 40 -15.51 -1.17 -16.17
C TYR A 40 -15.58 -2.16 -17.34
N ARG A 41 -14.83 -3.26 -17.29
CA ARG A 41 -14.83 -4.30 -18.34
C ARG A 41 -16.21 -4.94 -18.53
N VAL A 42 -16.93 -5.23 -17.44
CA VAL A 42 -18.27 -5.81 -17.50
C VAL A 42 -19.26 -4.82 -18.13
N LEU A 43 -19.21 -3.55 -17.70
CA LEU A 43 -20.07 -2.49 -18.23
C LEU A 43 -19.82 -2.26 -19.74
N CYS A 44 -18.57 -2.26 -20.19
CA CYS A 44 -18.23 -2.13 -21.60
C CYS A 44 -18.78 -3.27 -22.49
N ARG A 45 -19.08 -4.44 -21.90
CA ARG A 45 -19.69 -5.58 -22.59
C ARG A 45 -21.22 -5.61 -22.47
N GLY A 46 -21.84 -4.56 -21.91
CA GLY A 46 -23.28 -4.50 -21.68
C GLY A 46 -23.77 -5.38 -20.53
N GLY A 47 -22.86 -5.88 -19.70
CA GLY A 47 -23.20 -6.66 -18.51
C GLY A 47 -23.49 -5.77 -17.30
N GLN A 48 -23.97 -6.41 -16.23
CA GLN A 48 -24.18 -5.76 -14.94
C GLN A 48 -23.18 -6.29 -13.92
N PRO A 49 -22.26 -5.46 -13.40
CA PRO A 49 -21.29 -5.89 -12.40
C PRO A 49 -21.99 -6.35 -11.11
N THR A 50 -21.46 -7.41 -10.52
CA THR A 50 -21.86 -7.87 -9.19
C THR A 50 -20.83 -7.43 -8.16
N VAL A 51 -21.28 -6.73 -7.11
CA VAL A 51 -20.43 -6.36 -5.98
C VAL A 51 -20.65 -7.39 -4.88
N PRO A 52 -19.69 -8.28 -4.59
CA PRO A 52 -19.79 -9.10 -3.40
C PRO A 52 -19.79 -8.18 -2.16
N PRO A 53 -20.59 -8.46 -1.13
CA PRO A 53 -20.62 -7.64 0.07
C PRO A 53 -19.26 -7.72 0.78
N GLY A 54 -18.48 -6.63 0.72
CA GLY A 54 -17.28 -6.46 1.52
C GLY A 54 -17.64 -6.27 3.00
N ARG A 55 -16.73 -6.66 3.90
CA ARG A 55 -16.90 -6.38 5.32
C ARG A 55 -16.77 -4.87 5.56
N PRO A 56 -17.75 -4.21 6.20
CA PRO A 56 -17.70 -2.76 6.34
C PRO A 56 -16.59 -2.36 7.32
N TYR A 57 -15.87 -1.29 7.01
CA TYR A 57 -14.74 -0.80 7.83
C TYR A 57 -15.13 -0.51 9.29
N ARG A 58 -16.41 -0.20 9.55
CA ARG A 58 -16.94 -0.04 10.92
C ARG A 58 -16.75 -1.29 11.79
N ASP A 59 -16.74 -2.48 11.20
CA ASP A 59 -16.56 -3.72 11.95
C ASP A 59 -15.12 -3.81 12.46
N TYR A 60 -14.15 -3.38 11.65
CA TYR A 60 -12.75 -3.23 12.07
C TYR A 60 -12.61 -2.22 13.20
N LEU A 61 -13.28 -1.05 13.10
CA LEU A 61 -13.27 -0.05 14.17
C LEU A 61 -13.92 -0.57 15.46
N SER A 62 -15.03 -1.30 15.35
CA SER A 62 -15.68 -1.96 16.48
C SER A 62 -14.74 -2.96 17.13
N TRP A 63 -14.09 -3.83 16.36
CA TRP A 63 -13.09 -4.76 16.88
C TRP A 63 -11.92 -4.03 17.56
N TRP A 64 -11.39 -2.98 16.95
CA TRP A 64 -10.27 -2.20 17.48
C TRP A 64 -10.60 -1.55 18.84
N ARG A 65 -11.81 -1.01 18.99
CA ARG A 65 -12.28 -0.37 20.24
C ARG A 65 -12.34 -1.31 21.44
N HIS A 66 -12.38 -2.62 21.24
CA HIS A 66 -12.41 -3.60 22.33
C HIS A 66 -11.01 -4.07 22.76
N ARG A 67 -9.94 -3.54 22.16
CA ARG A 67 -8.56 -3.88 22.54
C ARG A 67 -8.06 -2.91 23.60
N ASP A 68 -7.24 -3.41 24.52
CA ASP A 68 -6.55 -2.58 25.49
C ASP A 68 -5.33 -1.90 24.82
N PRO A 69 -5.30 -0.56 24.70
CA PRO A 69 -4.15 0.14 24.16
C PRO A 69 -2.91 0.04 25.05
N GLU A 70 -3.05 -0.23 26.35
CA GLU A 70 -1.89 -0.33 27.24
C GLU A 70 -1.09 -1.61 26.98
N GLU A 71 -1.74 -2.72 26.62
CA GLU A 71 -1.05 -3.97 26.24
C GLU A 71 -0.05 -3.72 25.10
N ALA A 72 -0.49 -3.04 24.03
CA ALA A 72 0.37 -2.70 22.92
C ALA A 72 1.49 -1.71 23.34
N ARG A 73 1.17 -0.76 24.21
CA ARG A 73 2.13 0.24 24.70
C ARG A 73 3.22 -0.38 25.56
N GLU A 74 2.89 -1.31 26.45
CA GLU A 74 3.85 -2.05 27.26
C GLU A 74 4.75 -2.94 26.41
N PHE A 75 4.16 -3.64 25.43
CA PHE A 75 4.91 -4.42 24.45
C PHE A 75 5.97 -3.56 23.75
N TRP A 76 5.57 -2.45 23.12
CA TRP A 76 6.51 -1.59 22.39
C TRP A 76 7.54 -0.92 23.30
N ARG A 77 7.17 -0.57 24.54
CA ARG A 77 8.13 -0.03 25.52
C ARG A 77 9.24 -1.04 25.84
N LYS A 78 8.87 -2.31 25.99
CA LYS A 78 9.82 -3.39 26.26
C LYS A 78 10.70 -3.68 25.05
N GLU A 79 10.10 -3.87 23.87
CA GLU A 79 10.85 -4.23 22.65
C GLU A 79 11.81 -3.12 22.19
N LEU A 80 11.49 -1.86 22.47
CA LEU A 80 12.30 -0.70 22.08
C LEU A 80 13.14 -0.12 23.22
N ALA A 81 13.22 -0.78 24.38
CA ALA A 81 13.87 -0.23 25.58
C ALA A 81 15.33 0.18 25.35
N ASP A 82 16.07 -0.62 24.58
CA ASP A 82 17.49 -0.40 24.27
C ASP A 82 17.72 0.15 22.86
N TYR A 83 16.67 0.65 22.21
CA TYR A 83 16.78 1.23 20.87
C TYR A 83 17.72 2.45 20.88
N ARG A 84 18.68 2.45 19.95
CA ARG A 84 19.57 3.57 19.68
C ARG A 84 19.32 4.06 18.26
N PRO A 85 19.22 5.38 18.03
CA PRO A 85 19.15 5.91 16.68
C PRO A 85 20.32 5.39 15.85
N VAL A 86 20.01 4.75 14.73
CA VAL A 86 21.00 4.36 13.74
C VAL A 86 21.25 5.53 12.79
N GLU A 87 22.48 5.64 12.32
CA GLU A 87 22.81 6.58 11.25
C GLU A 87 21.97 6.25 10.02
N GLN A 88 21.40 7.27 9.39
CA GLN A 88 20.57 7.05 8.20
C GLN A 88 21.44 6.51 7.07
N VAL A 89 20.95 5.47 6.40
CA VAL A 89 21.63 4.94 5.22
C VAL A 89 21.51 5.96 4.10
N HIS A 90 22.63 6.60 3.77
CA HIS A 90 22.73 7.49 2.61
C HIS A 90 22.83 6.65 1.33
N LEU A 91 21.70 6.48 0.64
CA LEU A 91 21.63 5.74 -0.63
C LEU A 91 22.14 6.55 -1.85
N GLY A 92 22.83 7.68 -1.61
CA GLY A 92 23.20 8.67 -2.62
C GLY A 92 22.03 9.59 -2.99
N GLY A 93 22.33 10.79 -3.49
CA GLY A 93 21.33 11.81 -3.86
C GLY A 93 21.77 13.22 -3.50
N THR A 94 21.02 14.22 -3.96
CA THR A 94 21.18 15.63 -3.56
C THR A 94 20.67 15.82 -2.13
N GLU A 95 21.30 16.72 -1.37
CA GLU A 95 20.76 17.15 -0.07
C GLU A 95 19.32 17.62 -0.24
N ILE A 96 18.44 17.06 0.59
CA ILE A 96 17.01 17.37 0.55
C ILE A 96 16.79 18.58 1.47
N PRO A 97 16.24 19.70 0.96
CA PRO A 97 15.84 20.81 1.81
C PRO A 97 14.83 20.37 2.86
N GLU A 98 15.05 20.80 4.10
CA GLU A 98 14.21 20.42 5.22
C GLU A 98 12.77 20.94 5.02
N GLY A 99 11.78 20.06 5.15
CA GLY A 99 10.35 20.42 5.09
C GLY A 99 9.71 20.40 3.70
N GLU A 100 10.44 20.13 2.62
CA GLU A 100 9.85 19.99 1.29
C GLU A 100 9.53 18.54 0.93
N PRO A 101 8.32 18.24 0.40
CA PRO A 101 8.01 16.90 -0.08
C PRO A 101 8.89 16.55 -1.29
N THR A 102 9.79 15.58 -1.12
CA THR A 102 10.60 15.04 -2.21
C THR A 102 10.10 13.68 -2.66
N HIS A 103 10.36 13.35 -3.92
CA HIS A 103 10.11 12.03 -4.47
C HIS A 103 11.42 11.43 -4.99
N ALA A 104 11.71 10.20 -4.59
CA ALA A 104 12.78 9.39 -5.14
C ALA A 104 12.20 8.03 -5.52
N HIS A 105 12.65 7.51 -6.65
CA HIS A 105 12.32 6.17 -7.11
C HIS A 105 13.63 5.45 -7.45
N PHE A 106 13.82 4.28 -6.84
CA PHE A 106 14.93 3.39 -7.09
C PHE A 106 14.36 2.01 -7.40
N GLU A 107 14.81 1.43 -8.50
CA GLU A 107 14.42 0.09 -8.93
C GLU A 107 15.67 -0.74 -9.19
N GLN A 108 15.68 -1.97 -8.68
CA GLN A 108 16.74 -2.93 -8.91
C GLN A 108 16.14 -4.29 -9.27
N VAL A 109 16.57 -4.83 -10.41
CA VAL A 109 16.14 -6.15 -10.88
C VAL A 109 17.06 -7.23 -10.31
N LEU A 110 16.48 -8.16 -9.55
CA LEU A 110 17.25 -9.19 -8.83
C LEU A 110 17.56 -10.45 -9.67
N GLY A 111 16.98 -10.58 -10.87
CA GLY A 111 17.20 -11.74 -11.76
C GLY A 111 16.98 -13.08 -11.05
N GLU A 112 17.94 -14.00 -11.19
CA GLU A 112 17.93 -15.34 -10.58
C GLU A 112 17.92 -15.33 -9.04
N LEU A 113 18.22 -14.19 -8.39
CA LEU A 113 18.13 -14.10 -6.94
C LEU A 113 16.68 -14.06 -6.46
N ALA A 114 15.76 -13.43 -7.21
CA ALA A 114 14.35 -13.35 -6.84
C ALA A 114 13.69 -14.73 -6.61
N PRO A 115 13.78 -15.71 -7.52
CA PRO A 115 13.20 -17.03 -7.29
C PRO A 115 13.88 -17.78 -6.14
N ARG A 116 15.20 -17.57 -5.92
CA ARG A 116 15.93 -18.20 -4.82
C ARG A 116 15.51 -17.67 -3.45
N LEU A 117 15.31 -16.35 -3.32
CA LEU A 117 14.78 -15.74 -2.10
C LEU A 117 13.36 -16.24 -1.80
N ASN A 118 12.51 -16.35 -2.82
CA ASN A 118 11.17 -16.92 -2.66
C ASN A 118 11.20 -18.38 -2.19
N ALA A 119 12.11 -19.19 -2.74
CA ALA A 119 12.27 -20.58 -2.31
C ALA A 119 12.72 -20.65 -0.84
N LEU A 120 13.71 -19.83 -0.45
CA LEU A 120 14.20 -19.77 0.93
C LEU A 120 13.10 -19.34 1.91
N ALA A 121 12.36 -18.27 1.61
CA ALA A 121 11.26 -17.82 2.46
C ALA A 121 10.22 -18.94 2.67
N ARG A 122 9.90 -19.72 1.63
CA ARG A 122 8.99 -20.87 1.76
C ARG A 122 9.57 -21.99 2.61
N THR A 123 10.83 -22.35 2.40
CA THR A 123 11.50 -23.41 3.18
C THR A 123 11.55 -23.06 4.66
N GLU A 124 11.85 -21.80 4.98
CA GLU A 124 11.93 -21.30 6.36
C GLU A 124 10.56 -20.89 6.94
N GLN A 125 9.47 -21.04 6.18
CA GLN A 125 8.11 -20.63 6.57
C GLN A 125 8.01 -19.14 6.95
N LEU A 126 8.80 -18.30 6.28
CA LEU A 126 8.81 -16.85 6.42
C LEU A 126 8.12 -16.17 5.24
N THR A 127 7.78 -14.90 5.41
CA THR A 127 7.40 -14.05 4.29
C THR A 127 8.66 -13.48 3.62
N LEU A 128 8.59 -13.15 2.34
CA LEU A 128 9.72 -12.50 1.65
C LEU A 128 10.10 -11.15 2.28
N ALA A 129 9.16 -10.45 2.93
CA ALA A 129 9.44 -9.20 3.63
C ALA A 129 10.19 -9.39 4.96
N THR A 130 10.20 -10.62 5.51
CA THR A 130 10.93 -10.97 6.72
C THR A 130 12.35 -11.45 6.44
N LEU A 131 12.55 -12.05 5.25
CA LEU A 131 13.84 -12.54 4.78
C LEU A 131 14.77 -11.37 4.41
#